data_AF-A0A0C2D0C0-F1
#
_entry.id   AF-A0A0C2D0C0-F1
#
_cell.length_a   1.000
_cell.length_b   1.000
_cell.length_c   1.000
_cell.angle_alpha   90.00
_cell.angle_beta   90.00
_cell.angle_gamma   90.00
#
_symmetry.space_group_name_H-M   'P 1'
#
loop_
_entity.id
_entity.type
_entity.pdbx_description
1 polymer ?
#
loop_
_entity_poly.entity_id
_entity_poly.type
_entity_poly.pdbx_seq_one_letter_code
_entity_poly.pdbx_strand_id
1 'polypeptide(L)'
;MGACESVESKAAREAAVISKKIDRELERKNNGNMEQKLLLLGPGESGKSTCLKQLKIMHANGYSEQEIQEKKFVVYMNIVQSMAALLDAMEREIPRDPMH
;
A
#
# COMPACT_ATOMS: atom_id res chain seq x y z
N MET A 1 -1.87 -0.76 57.68
CA MET A 1 -2.24 -1.35 56.38
C MET A 1 -3.04 -0.30 55.60
N GLY A 2 -2.40 0.55 54.78
CA GLY A 2 -3.11 1.67 54.14
C GLY A 2 -2.39 2.29 52.94
N ALA A 3 -1.44 1.59 52.34
CA ALA A 3 -0.63 2.12 51.23
C ALA A 3 -0.95 1.49 49.86
N CYS A 4 -1.83 0.48 49.78
CA CYS A 4 -2.17 -0.17 48.49
C CYS A 4 -3.35 0.49 47.76
N GLU A 5 -4.41 0.94 48.44
CA GLU A 5 -5.61 1.53 47.78
C GLU A 5 -5.34 2.85 47.04
N SER A 6 -4.36 3.62 47.49
CA SER A 6 -4.04 4.93 46.91
C SER A 6 -3.30 4.83 45.57
N VAL A 7 -2.63 3.70 45.31
CA VAL A 7 -1.89 3.45 44.06
C VAL A 7 -2.85 2.99 42.96
N GLU A 8 -3.76 2.06 43.27
CA GLU A 8 -4.83 1.63 42.37
C GLU A 8 -5.77 2.79 41.98
N SER A 9 -6.08 3.68 42.94
CA SER A 9 -6.89 4.88 42.68
C SER A 9 -6.24 5.86 41.70
N LYS A 10 -4.91 6.05 41.78
CA LYS A 10 -4.17 6.92 40.85
C LYS A 10 -4.08 6.30 39.46
N ALA A 11 -3.72 5.01 39.38
CA ALA A 11 -3.67 4.28 38.11
C ALA A 11 -5.04 4.27 37.40
N ALA A 12 -6.13 4.07 38.15
CA ALA A 12 -7.49 4.11 37.61
C ALA A 12 -7.88 5.51 37.10
N ARG A 13 -7.46 6.58 37.77
CA ARG A 13 -7.67 7.96 37.32
C ARG A 13 -6.88 8.28 36.06
N GLU A 14 -5.61 7.87 35.99
CA GLU A 14 -4.78 8.03 34.79
C GLU A 14 -5.36 7.26 33.61
N ALA A 15 -5.78 6.00 33.81
CA ALA A 15 -6.47 5.21 32.80
C ALA A 15 -7.76 5.88 32.31
N ALA A 16 -8.56 6.46 33.22
CA ALA A 16 -9.79 7.18 32.85
C ALA A 16 -9.51 8.46 32.05
N VAL A 17 -8.42 9.18 32.33
CA VAL A 17 -7.98 10.34 31.55
C VAL A 17 -7.53 9.92 30.15
N ILE A 18 -6.75 8.84 30.05
CA ILE A 18 -6.31 8.27 28.77
C ILE A 18 -7.51 7.80 27.95
N SER A 19 -8.45 7.06 28.54
CA SER A 19 -9.67 6.58 27.87
C SER A 19 -10.47 7.74 27.29
N LYS A 20 -10.73 8.79 28.10
CA LYS A 20 -11.46 9.98 27.62
C LYS A 20 -10.73 10.69 26.48
N LYS A 21 -9.39 10.64 26.45
CA LYS A 21 -8.62 11.21 25.34
C LYS A 21 -8.78 10.37 24.07
N ILE A 22 -8.75 9.04 24.18
CA ILE A 22 -8.98 8.11 23.07
C ILE A 22 -10.39 8.32 22.50
N ASP A 23 -11.41 8.39 23.35
CA ASP A 23 -12.81 8.59 22.92
C ASP A 23 -12.99 9.90 22.13
N ARG A 24 -12.38 11.00 22.61
CA ARG A 24 -12.38 12.29 21.88
C ARG A 24 -11.65 12.21 20.54
N GLU A 25 -10.57 11.44 20.45
CA GLU A 25 -9.84 11.24 19.19
C GLU A 25 -10.66 10.39 18.20
N LEU A 26 -11.40 9.38 18.68
CA LEU A 26 -12.31 8.56 17.87
C LEU A 26 -13.47 9.39 17.31
N GLU A 27 -14.13 10.20 18.14
CA GLU A 27 -15.22 11.08 17.70
C GLU A 27 -14.75 12.11 16.67
N ARG A 28 -13.57 12.69 16.87
CA ARG A 28 -12.95 13.61 15.89
C ARG A 28 -12.68 12.93 14.55
N LYS A 29 -12.21 11.67 14.55
CA LYS A 29 -12.01 10.90 13.31
C LYS A 29 -13.34 10.57 12.62
N ASN A 30 -14.39 10.31 13.40
CA ASN A 30 -15.70 9.91 12.87
C ASN A 30 -16.49 11.08 12.26
N ASN A 31 -16.32 12.31 12.78
CA ASN A 31 -17.10 13.47 12.35
C ASN A 31 -16.58 14.19 11.10
N GLY A 32 -15.36 13.89 10.62
CA GLY A 32 -14.68 14.70 9.61
C GLY A 32 -14.47 14.06 8.24
N ASN A 33 -14.39 12.73 8.17
CA ASN A 33 -13.95 12.03 6.96
C ASN A 33 -15.04 11.07 6.47
N MET A 34 -15.87 11.53 5.53
CA MET A 34 -16.58 10.61 4.64
C MET A 34 -15.54 9.89 3.77
N GLU A 35 -15.04 8.76 4.25
CA GLU A 35 -14.11 7.93 3.50
C GLU A 35 -14.83 7.30 2.31
N GLN A 36 -14.52 7.77 1.10
CA GLN A 36 -15.05 7.20 -0.13
C GLN A 36 -14.25 5.95 -0.51
N LYS A 37 -14.84 4.76 -0.34
CA LYS A 37 -14.24 3.49 -0.72
C LYS A 37 -14.60 3.14 -2.15
N LEU A 38 -13.59 3.00 -3.01
CA LEU A 38 -13.75 2.62 -4.41
C LEU A 38 -13.17 1.22 -4.66
N LEU A 39 -13.91 0.39 -5.39
CA LEU A 39 -13.46 -0.93 -5.82
C LEU A 39 -13.29 -0.95 -7.34
N LEU A 40 -12.07 -1.21 -7.80
CA LEU A 40 -11.77 -1.39 -9.23
C LEU A 40 -11.83 -2.88 -9.59
N LEU A 41 -12.73 -3.26 -10.51
CA LEU A 41 -12.91 -4.63 -10.97
C LEU A 41 -12.51 -4.78 -12.44
N GLY A 42 -12.05 -5.97 -12.81
CA GLY A 42 -11.65 -6.30 -14.18
C GLY A 42 -10.71 -7.51 -14.23
N PRO A 43 -10.50 -8.12 -15.42
CA PRO A 43 -9.58 -9.24 -15.60
C PRO A 43 -8.13 -8.87 -15.26
N GLY A 44 -7.25 -9.87 -15.14
CA GLY A 44 -5.80 -9.63 -15.02
C GLY A 44 -5.32 -8.64 -16.09
N GLU A 45 -4.35 -7.79 -15.74
CA GLU A 45 -3.70 -6.87 -16.70
C GLU A 45 -4.59 -5.77 -17.33
N SER A 46 -5.87 -5.67 -16.94
CA SER A 46 -6.82 -4.66 -17.44
C SER A 46 -6.52 -3.20 -17.08
N GLY A 47 -5.34 -2.90 -16.53
CA GLY A 47 -4.93 -1.54 -16.18
C GLY A 47 -5.43 -0.99 -14.84
N LYS A 48 -6.05 -1.81 -13.96
CA LYS A 48 -6.54 -1.35 -12.63
C LYS A 48 -5.45 -0.66 -11.81
N SER A 49 -4.26 -1.26 -11.74
CA SER A 49 -3.11 -0.68 -11.04
C SER A 49 -2.65 0.62 -11.70
N THR A 50 -2.77 0.73 -13.02
CA THR A 50 -2.44 1.96 -13.77
C THR A 50 -3.41 3.08 -13.43
N CYS A 51 -4.71 2.81 -13.37
CA CYS A 51 -5.72 3.79 -12.94
C CYS A 51 -5.43 4.30 -11.53
N LEU A 52 -5.13 3.39 -10.58
CA LEU A 52 -4.80 3.77 -9.21
C LEU A 52 -3.51 4.60 -9.11
N LYS A 53 -2.49 4.29 -9.93
CA LYS A 53 -1.27 5.09 -10.03
C LYS A 53 -1.56 6.52 -10.53
N GLN A 54 -2.45 6.67 -11.52
CA GLN A 54 -2.85 7.99 -12.03
C GLN A 54 -3.63 8.79 -10.99
N LEU A 55 -4.53 8.16 -10.24
CA LEU A 55 -5.22 8.82 -9.13
C LEU A 55 -4.24 9.35 -8.09
N LYS A 56 -3.18 8.59 -7.76
CA LYS A 56 -2.13 9.05 -6.85
C LYS A 56 -1.36 10.25 -7.41
N ILE A 57 -1.02 10.24 -8.69
CA ILE A 57 -0.35 11.36 -9.36
C ILE A 57 -1.20 12.63 -9.29
N MET A 58 -2.49 12.53 -9.57
CA MET A 58 -3.39 13.69 -9.65
C MET A 58 -3.88 14.20 -8.30
N HIS A 59 -4.07 13.32 -7.31
CA HIS A 59 -4.82 13.65 -6.08
C HIS A 59 -4.09 13.34 -4.76
N ALA A 60 -2.90 12.73 -4.80
CA ALA A 60 -2.16 12.36 -3.58
C ALA A 60 -0.68 12.77 -3.62
N ASN A 61 -0.39 13.97 -4.16
CA ASN A 61 0.95 14.58 -4.21
C ASN A 61 2.03 13.73 -4.93
N GLY A 62 1.63 12.86 -5.87
CA GLY A 62 2.59 12.07 -6.63
C GLY A 62 3.31 11.01 -5.81
N TYR A 63 4.53 10.66 -6.22
CA TYR A 63 5.37 9.65 -5.56
C TYR A 63 6.54 10.30 -4.85
N SER A 64 6.86 9.80 -3.65
CA SER A 64 8.09 10.22 -2.96
C SER A 64 9.34 9.66 -3.64
N GLU A 65 10.49 10.28 -3.37
CA GLU A 65 11.77 9.78 -3.88
C GLU A 65 12.02 8.33 -3.44
N GLN A 66 11.69 8.00 -2.19
CA GLN A 66 11.82 6.64 -1.67
C GLN A 66 10.96 5.65 -2.48
N GLU A 67 9.71 5.99 -2.77
CA GLU A 67 8.84 5.14 -3.59
C GLU A 67 9.39 4.96 -5.00
N ILE A 68 9.95 6.02 -5.60
CA ILE A 68 10.58 5.94 -6.92
C ILE A 68 11.76 4.97 -6.88
N GLN A 69 12.62 5.04 -5.87
CA GLN A 69 13.75 4.11 -5.72
C GLN A 69 13.28 2.66 -5.58
N GLU A 70 12.23 2.41 -4.79
CA GLU A 70 11.63 1.07 -4.67
C GLU A 70 11.06 0.57 -6.01
N LYS A 71 10.48 1.46 -6.83
CA LYS A 71 9.96 1.09 -8.16
C LYS A 71 11.05 0.80 -9.18
N LYS A 72 12.26 1.35 -9.06
CA LYS A 72 13.37 1.06 -9.99
C LYS A 72 13.68 -0.44 -10.07
N PHE A 73 13.72 -1.12 -8.92
CA PHE A 73 13.94 -2.56 -8.89
C PHE A 73 12.89 -3.33 -9.70
N VAL A 74 11.62 -2.95 -9.56
CA VAL A 74 10.51 -3.56 -10.32
C VAL A 74 10.68 -3.32 -11.82
N VAL A 75 11.13 -2.12 -12.23
CA VAL A 75 11.42 -1.82 -13.64
C VAL A 75 12.51 -2.73 -14.19
N TYR A 76 13.61 -2.90 -13.45
CA TYR A 76 14.69 -3.80 -13.87
C TYR A 76 14.24 -5.26 -13.98
N MET A 77 13.47 -5.75 -13.00
CA MET A 77 12.93 -7.10 -13.06
C MET A 77 11.99 -7.30 -14.26
N ASN A 78 11.13 -6.33 -14.55
CA ASN A 78 10.26 -6.38 -15.72
C ASN A 78 11.07 -6.45 -17.02
N ILE A 79 12.15 -5.67 -17.15
CA ILE A 79 13.01 -5.72 -18.35
C ILE A 79 13.60 -7.11 -18.53
N VAL A 80 14.21 -7.68 -17.48
CA VAL A 80 14.83 -9.01 -17.53
C VAL A 80 13.80 -10.10 -17.86
N GLN A 81 12.63 -10.05 -17.20
CA GLN A 81 11.55 -11.00 -17.44
C GLN A 81 11.00 -10.90 -18.86
N SER A 82 10.78 -9.68 -19.37
CA SER A 82 10.35 -9.46 -20.75
C SER A 82 11.39 -9.98 -21.75
N MET A 83 12.68 -9.74 -21.52
CA MET A 83 13.74 -10.27 -22.38
C MET A 83 13.76 -11.80 -22.38
N ALA A 84 13.66 -12.44 -21.22
CA ALA A 84 13.60 -13.90 -21.12
C ALA A 84 12.37 -14.47 -21.85
N ALA A 85 11.21 -13.84 -21.69
CA ALA A 85 9.98 -14.24 -22.39
C ALA A 85 10.11 -14.11 -23.92
N LEU A 86 10.77 -13.04 -24.40
CA LEU A 86 11.05 -12.88 -25.83
C LEU A 86 11.98 -13.98 -26.37
N LEU A 87 13.04 -14.33 -25.64
CA LEU A 87 13.96 -15.39 -26.05
C LEU A 87 13.27 -16.77 -26.07
N ASP A 88 12.47 -17.10 -25.05
CA ASP A 88 11.69 -18.35 -25.02
C ASP A 88 10.69 -18.41 -26.21
N ALA A 89 10.01 -17.30 -26.50
CA ALA A 89 9.11 -17.23 -27.65
C ALA A 89 9.86 -17.41 -28.98
N MET A 90 11.05 -16.82 -29.13
CA MET A 90 11.88 -17.02 -30.33
C MET A 90 12.27 -18.48 -30.53
N GLU A 91 12.64 -19.20 -29.48
CA GLU A 91 12.98 -20.63 -29.59
C GLU A 91 11.79 -21.51 -29.94
N ARG A 92 10.59 -21.13 -29.52
CA ARG A 92 9.36 -21.93 -29.71
C ARG A 92 8.65 -21.63 -31.02
N GLU A 93 8.63 -20.37 -31.45
CA GLU A 93 7.78 -19.91 -32.56
C GLU A 93 8.55 -19.66 -33.86
N ILE A 94 9.86 -19.44 -33.81
CA ILE A 94 10.67 -19.20 -35.01
C ILE A 94 11.40 -20.50 -35.38
N PRO A 95 11.06 -21.15 -36.51
CA PRO A 95 11.84 -22.26 -37.01
C PRO A 95 13.26 -21.78 -37.26
N ARG A 96 14.24 -22.37 -36.57
CA ARG A 96 15.64 -22.12 -36.91
C ARG A 96 15.85 -22.66 -38.33
N ASP A 97 16.25 -21.80 -39.25
CA ASP A 97 16.67 -22.23 -40.59
C ASP A 97 17.81 -23.26 -40.40
N PRO A 98 17.67 -24.51 -40.86
CA PRO A 98 18.64 -25.57 -40.61
C PRO A 98 19.96 -25.42 -41.40
N MET A 99 20.32 -24.19 -41.75
CA MET A 99 21.55 -23.86 -42.47
C MET A 99 22.40 -22.95 -41.59
N HIS A 100 22.88 -23.48 -40.46
CA HIS A 100 24.22 -23.36 -39.82
C HIS A 100 24.17 -24.07 -38.46
#